data_AF-A0A954ZB73-F1
#
_entry.id   AF-A0A954ZB73-F1
#
_cell.length_a   1.000
_cell.length_b   1.000
_cell.length_c   1.000
_cell.angle_alpha   90.00
_cell.angle_beta   90.00
_cell.angle_gamma   90.00
#
_symmetry.space_group_name_H-M   'P 1'
#
loop_
_entity.id
_entity.type
_entity.pdbx_description
1 polymer ?
#
loop_
_entity_poly.entity_id
_entity_poly.type
_entity_poly.pdbx_seq_one_letter_code
_entity_poly.pdbx_strand_id
1 'polypeptide(L)'
;MLVLTRRSKEKLSFPQVGITIHFVRVQSGQVKIGVDAPRDIAIIRGELDNDEDATASLVRRQLLRLPREVRHGIRNQLHEISVGMHLYRELISAGLAEEAESTFESLVSTLQKLDENEVLKRPTDEPTAAPAGTIVLAEDVPNEREMLASFLRLRGYHCVSFGDGHEVLQYLSENEAVPRVVIVDMNMPRCDGPTTVREIRSNERFGNTQLFAVSGMSPAEYGLGTGRGGVDRWFPKPLNPALLLDALDMAVERSEWMPT
;
A
#
# COMPACT_ATOMS: atom_id res chain seq x y z
N MET A 1 -8.15 -16.50 24.76
CA MET A 1 -8.37 -15.51 25.84
C MET A 1 -7.54 -15.94 27.05
N LEU A 2 -6.48 -15.20 27.37
CA LEU A 2 -5.70 -15.46 28.59
C LEU A 2 -6.37 -14.72 29.74
N VAL A 3 -6.82 -15.45 30.76
CA VAL A 3 -7.47 -14.88 31.94
C VAL A 3 -6.45 -14.82 33.07
N LEU A 4 -6.13 -13.60 33.51
CA LEU A 4 -5.23 -13.37 34.64
C LEU A 4 -6.03 -13.27 35.94
N THR A 5 -5.42 -13.71 37.04
CA THR A 5 -6.03 -13.65 38.37
C THR A 5 -5.98 -12.22 38.91
N ARG A 6 -6.85 -11.87 39.88
CA ARG A 6 -6.94 -10.53 40.48
C ARG A 6 -5.74 -10.19 41.41
N ARG A 7 -4.50 -10.47 41.00
CA ARG A 7 -3.30 -10.21 41.80
C ARG A 7 -2.51 -9.04 41.20
N SER A 8 -2.18 -8.05 42.02
CA SER A 8 -1.47 -6.82 41.61
C SER A 8 0.02 -7.00 41.27
N LYS A 9 0.52 -8.24 41.19
CA LYS A 9 1.92 -8.55 40.86
C LYS A 9 2.06 -9.29 39.52
N GLU A 10 0.97 -9.56 38.84
CA GLU A 10 0.99 -10.20 37.53
C GLU A 10 1.37 -9.17 36.46
N LYS A 11 2.09 -9.62 35.43
CA LYS A 11 2.48 -8.82 34.28
C LYS A 11 2.25 -9.61 33.00
N LEU A 12 1.86 -8.94 31.93
CA LEU A 12 1.69 -9.55 30.62
C LEU A 12 2.75 -8.97 29.68
N SER A 13 3.62 -9.83 29.18
CA SER A 13 4.76 -9.44 28.35
C SER A 13 4.52 -9.86 26.91
N PHE A 14 4.72 -8.94 25.98
CA PHE A 14 4.72 -9.18 24.54
C PHE A 14 6.16 -9.05 24.01
N PRO A 15 6.99 -10.08 24.17
CA PRO A 15 8.43 -9.98 23.91
C PRO A 15 8.78 -9.63 22.47
N GLN A 16 7.94 -10.01 21.49
CA GLN A 16 8.19 -9.70 20.07
C GLN A 16 8.01 -8.22 19.72
N VAL A 17 7.28 -7.46 20.53
CA VAL A 17 7.04 -6.02 20.33
C VAL A 17 7.57 -5.17 21.50
N GLY A 18 8.24 -5.79 22.48
CA GLY A 18 8.84 -5.10 23.61
C GLY A 18 7.85 -4.46 24.61
N ILE A 19 6.56 -4.80 24.56
CA ILE A 19 5.53 -4.19 25.41
C ILE A 19 5.33 -5.02 26.68
N THR A 20 5.23 -4.38 27.84
CA THR A 20 4.85 -5.02 29.10
C THR A 20 3.69 -4.29 29.77
N ILE A 21 2.65 -5.04 30.13
CA ILE A 21 1.48 -4.54 30.85
C ILE A 21 1.57 -4.96 32.31
N HIS A 22 1.41 -4.01 33.23
CA HIS A 22 1.49 -4.19 34.68
C HIS A 22 0.18 -3.80 35.36
N PHE A 23 -0.28 -4.59 36.32
CA PHE A 23 -1.42 -4.24 37.16
C PHE A 23 -0.97 -3.43 38.38
N VAL A 24 -0.99 -2.11 38.27
CA VAL A 24 -0.53 -1.18 39.32
C VAL A 24 -1.41 -1.24 40.57
N ARG A 25 -2.71 -1.42 40.41
CA ARG A 25 -3.66 -1.53 41.54
C ARG A 25 -4.90 -2.33 41.14
N VAL A 26 -5.37 -3.23 42.00
CA VAL A 26 -6.61 -4.00 41.80
C VAL A 26 -7.52 -3.77 43.00
N GLN A 27 -8.68 -3.14 42.79
CA GLN A 27 -9.74 -2.94 43.78
C GLN A 27 -11.07 -3.47 43.23
N SER A 28 -12.06 -3.68 44.10
CA SER A 28 -13.39 -4.13 43.69
C SER A 28 -14.02 -3.16 42.69
N GLY A 29 -14.06 -3.54 41.40
CA GLY A 29 -14.64 -2.75 40.32
C GLY A 29 -13.68 -1.79 39.61
N GLN A 30 -12.42 -1.67 40.05
CA GLN A 30 -11.45 -0.77 39.42
C GLN A 30 -10.05 -1.39 39.36
N VAL A 31 -9.45 -1.36 38.18
CA VAL A 31 -8.09 -1.85 37.92
C VAL A 31 -7.28 -0.72 37.31
N LYS A 32 -6.14 -0.39 37.94
CA LYS A 32 -5.16 0.55 37.38
C LYS A 32 -4.09 -0.26 36.65
N ILE A 33 -3.94 0.02 35.36
CA ILE A 33 -3.00 -0.65 34.47
C ILE A 33 -1.91 0.34 34.08
N GLY A 34 -0.66 -0.11 34.14
CA GLY A 34 0.51 0.56 33.56
C GLY A 34 0.96 -0.20 32.32
N VAL A 35 1.39 0.50 31.29
CA VAL A 35 1.89 -0.10 30.06
C VAL A 35 3.24 0.52 29.76
N ASP A 36 4.27 -0.31 29.71
CA ASP A 36 5.61 0.05 29.27
C ASP A 36 5.77 -0.40 27.81
N ALA A 37 6.10 0.55 26.93
CA ALA A 37 6.37 0.29 25.53
C ALA A 37 7.64 1.04 25.06
N PRO A 38 8.33 0.52 24.04
CA PRO A 38 9.40 1.24 23.34
C PRO A 38 8.94 2.62 22.84
N ARG A 39 9.89 3.56 22.69
CA ARG A 39 9.58 4.98 22.35
C ARG A 39 8.95 5.16 20.97
N ASP A 40 9.08 4.17 20.11
CA ASP A 40 8.54 4.04 18.77
C ASP A 40 7.10 3.47 18.74
N ILE A 41 6.62 2.89 19.85
CA ILE A 41 5.26 2.32 19.96
C ILE A 41 4.36 3.27 20.76
N ALA A 42 3.36 3.84 20.08
CA ALA A 42 2.38 4.72 20.71
C ALA A 42 1.31 3.90 21.45
N ILE A 43 1.03 4.26 22.71
CA ILE A 43 -0.07 3.70 23.50
C ILE A 43 -1.19 4.74 23.55
N ILE A 44 -2.33 4.42 22.95
CA ILE A 44 -3.50 5.30 22.88
C ILE A 44 -4.66 4.61 23.59
N ARG A 45 -5.51 5.38 24.26
CA ARG A 45 -6.74 4.83 24.83
C ARG A 45 -7.78 4.73 23.73
N GLY A 46 -8.49 3.60 23.63
CA GLY A 46 -9.41 3.33 22.52
C GLY A 46 -10.53 4.38 22.39
N GLU A 47 -10.90 5.08 23.46
CA GLU A 47 -11.85 6.19 23.41
C GLU A 47 -11.31 7.50 22.83
N LEU A 48 -10.00 7.59 22.57
CA LEU A 48 -9.33 8.72 21.92
C LEU A 48 -8.91 8.39 20.47
N ASP A 49 -9.32 7.23 19.97
CA ASP A 49 -8.98 6.71 18.64
C ASP A 49 -10.07 7.10 17.64
N ASN A 50 -10.13 8.39 17.28
CA ASN A 50 -10.84 8.82 16.08
C ASN A 50 -9.87 8.73 14.89
N ASP A 51 -10.16 7.86 13.92
CA ASP A 51 -9.28 7.51 12.79
C ASP A 51 -8.73 8.71 11.99
N GLU A 52 -9.49 9.81 11.90
CA GLU A 52 -9.06 11.05 11.22
C GLU A 52 -7.97 11.81 12.00
N ASP A 53 -8.04 11.81 13.33
CA ASP A 53 -7.15 12.58 14.20
C ASP A 53 -5.84 11.83 14.50
N ALA A 54 -5.87 10.49 14.47
CA ALA A 54 -4.69 9.64 14.59
C ALA A 54 -3.71 9.86 13.41
N THR A 55 -4.24 9.89 12.19
CA THR A 55 -3.47 10.15 10.97
C THR A 55 -2.91 11.58 10.96
N ALA A 56 -3.74 12.57 11.30
CA ALA A 56 -3.30 13.97 11.42
C ALA A 56 -2.23 14.17 12.51
N SER A 57 -2.34 13.46 13.64
CA SER A 57 -1.39 13.51 14.76
C SER A 57 -0.05 12.84 14.42
N LEU A 58 -0.05 11.75 13.66
CA LEU A 58 1.15 11.09 13.14
C LEU A 58 1.89 11.98 12.13
N VAL A 59 1.16 12.53 11.16
CA VAL A 59 1.71 13.48 10.17
C VAL A 59 2.28 14.72 10.85
N ARG A 60 1.59 15.29 11.85
CA ARG A 60 2.10 16.40 12.66
C ARG A 60 3.41 16.06 13.37
N ARG A 61 3.52 14.86 13.98
CA ARG A 61 4.75 14.43 14.67
C ARG A 61 5.91 14.25 13.68
N GLN A 62 5.64 13.76 12.48
CA GLN A 62 6.65 13.59 11.43
C GLN A 62 7.17 14.94 10.94
N LEU A 63 6.25 15.89 10.63
CA LEU A 63 6.59 17.24 10.19
C LEU A 63 7.35 18.05 11.25
N LEU A 64 7.11 17.80 12.54
CA LEU A 64 7.80 18.49 13.62
C LEU A 64 9.30 18.13 13.72
N ARG A 65 9.69 16.96 13.21
CA ARG A 65 11.07 16.44 13.21
C ARG A 65 11.92 17.00 12.05
N LEU A 66 11.31 17.65 11.08
CA LEU A 66 12.00 18.21 9.91
C LEU A 66 12.71 19.53 10.25
N PRO A 67 13.80 19.89 9.54
CA PRO A 67 14.40 21.22 9.63
C PRO A 67 13.37 22.33 9.46
N ARG A 68 13.60 23.47 10.12
CA ARG A 68 12.60 24.54 10.21
C ARG A 68 12.25 25.09 8.82
N GLU A 69 13.24 25.21 7.94
CA GLU A 69 13.10 25.67 6.55
C GLU A 69 12.22 24.73 5.73
N VAL A 70 12.42 23.41 5.86
CA VAL A 70 11.65 22.38 5.15
C VAL A 70 10.19 22.37 5.60
N ARG A 71 9.95 22.48 6.91
CA ARG A 71 8.60 22.58 7.47
C ARG A 71 7.86 23.85 7.03
N HIS A 72 8.58 24.96 6.88
CA HIS A 72 8.00 26.19 6.31
C HIS A 72 7.67 26.01 4.82
N GLY A 73 8.54 25.37 4.03
CA GLY A 73 8.27 25.04 2.63
C GLY A 73 7.03 24.17 2.43
N ILE A 74 6.96 23.03 3.13
CA ILE A 74 5.82 22.10 3.07
C ILE A 74 4.52 22.79 3.49
N ARG A 75 4.55 23.59 4.57
CA ARG A 75 3.36 24.30 5.04
C ARG A 75 2.86 25.31 4.02
N ASN A 76 3.76 26.02 3.34
CA ASN A 76 3.40 26.98 2.32
C ASN A 76 2.78 26.28 1.10
N GLN A 77 3.37 25.18 0.63
CA GLN A 77 2.84 24.38 -0.47
C GLN A 77 1.45 23.80 -0.15
N LEU A 78 1.26 23.26 1.06
CA LEU A 78 -0.06 22.77 1.50
C LEU A 78 -1.10 23.89 1.61
N HIS A 79 -0.68 25.08 2.03
CA HIS A 79 -1.56 26.24 2.09
C HIS A 79 -1.99 26.68 0.68
N GLU A 80 -1.06 26.74 -0.26
CA GLU A 80 -1.31 27.05 -1.67
C GLU A 80 -2.28 26.04 -2.30
N ILE A 81 -2.09 24.74 -2.04
CA ILE A 81 -3.02 23.69 -2.47
C ILE A 81 -4.42 23.90 -1.88
N SER A 82 -4.52 24.17 -0.58
CA SER A 82 -5.81 24.39 0.07
C SER A 82 -6.56 25.59 -0.52
N VAL A 83 -5.86 26.69 -0.80
CA VAL A 83 -6.44 27.89 -1.40
C VAL A 83 -6.87 27.62 -2.84
N GLY A 84 -6.00 26.99 -3.64
CA GLY A 84 -6.31 26.64 -5.02
C GLY A 84 -7.49 25.66 -5.13
N MET A 85 -7.63 24.72 -4.20
CA MET A 85 -8.78 23.80 -4.15
C MET A 85 -10.10 24.53 -3.88
N HIS A 86 -10.10 25.55 -3.02
CA HIS A 86 -11.27 26.39 -2.81
C HIS A 86 -11.61 27.20 -4.05
N LEU A 87 -10.61 27.79 -4.71
CA LEU A 87 -10.79 28.55 -5.94
C LEU A 87 -11.32 27.66 -7.07
N TYR A 88 -10.73 26.47 -7.26
CA TYR A 88 -11.17 25.48 -8.24
C TYR A 88 -12.65 25.13 -8.04
N ARG A 89 -13.08 24.87 -6.79
CA ARG A 89 -14.48 24.56 -6.48
C ARG A 89 -15.43 25.72 -6.81
N GLU A 90 -15.03 26.96 -6.53
CA GLU A 90 -15.82 28.14 -6.87
C GLU A 90 -15.93 28.33 -8.39
N LEU A 91 -14.82 28.16 -9.13
CA LEU A 91 -14.78 28.31 -10.59
C LEU A 91 -15.64 27.27 -11.32
N ILE A 92 -15.56 26.00 -10.90
CA ILE A 92 -16.42 24.93 -11.41
C ILE A 92 -17.89 25.23 -11.12
N SER A 93 -18.21 25.70 -9.91
CA SER A 93 -19.59 26.05 -9.53
C SER A 93 -20.13 27.25 -10.32
N ALA A 94 -19.25 28.15 -10.77
CA ALA A 94 -19.58 29.30 -11.61
C ALA A 94 -19.63 28.97 -13.12
N GLY A 95 -19.29 27.74 -13.53
CA GLY A 95 -19.24 27.33 -14.94
C GLY A 95 -18.02 27.87 -15.71
N LEU A 96 -17.02 28.39 -15.01
CA LEU A 96 -15.77 28.93 -15.55
C LEU A 96 -14.74 27.80 -15.74
N ALA A 97 -14.97 26.97 -16.76
CA ALA A 97 -14.20 25.75 -16.96
C ALA A 97 -12.74 26.00 -17.35
N GLU A 98 -12.46 27.04 -18.14
CA GLU A 98 -11.10 27.35 -18.62
C GLU A 98 -10.20 27.84 -17.47
N GLU A 99 -10.72 28.70 -16.60
CA GLU A 99 -10.03 29.17 -15.40
C GLU A 99 -9.88 28.04 -14.35
N ALA A 100 -10.88 27.17 -14.25
CA ALA A 100 -10.80 26.00 -13.37
C ALA A 100 -9.69 25.04 -13.84
N GLU A 101 -9.58 24.79 -15.14
CA GLU A 101 -8.53 23.94 -15.70
C GLU A 101 -7.14 24.50 -15.39
N SER A 102 -6.92 25.80 -15.61
CA SER A 102 -5.64 26.46 -15.27
C SER A 102 -5.32 26.39 -13.78
N THR A 103 -6.33 26.55 -12.93
CA THR A 103 -6.17 26.42 -11.46
C THR A 103 -5.79 24.98 -11.09
N PHE A 104 -6.41 23.99 -11.74
CA PHE A 104 -6.10 22.59 -11.53
C PHE A 104 -4.67 22.23 -11.96
N GLU A 105 -4.22 22.70 -13.13
CA GLU A 105 -2.83 22.51 -13.58
C GLU A 105 -1.82 23.10 -12.59
N SER A 106 -2.12 24.29 -12.03
CA SER A 106 -1.28 24.91 -11.01
C SER A 106 -1.23 24.09 -9.70
N LEU A 107 -2.37 23.53 -9.28
CA LEU A 107 -2.46 22.63 -8.13
C LEU A 107 -1.63 21.36 -8.34
N VAL A 108 -1.73 20.74 -9.52
CA VAL A 108 -0.94 19.54 -9.88
C VAL A 108 0.55 19.86 -9.87
N SER A 109 0.97 20.99 -10.43
CA SER A 109 2.38 21.42 -10.38
C SER A 109 2.87 21.64 -8.94
N THR A 110 2.01 22.18 -8.07
CA THR A 110 2.34 22.41 -6.65
C THR A 110 2.47 21.09 -5.89
N LEU A 111 1.62 20.11 -6.19
CA LEU A 111 1.71 18.74 -5.65
C LEU A 111 2.97 18.02 -6.13
N GLN A 112 3.35 18.15 -7.40
CA GLN A 112 4.59 17.58 -7.93
C GLN A 112 5.82 18.15 -7.20
N LYS A 113 5.88 19.47 -7.01
CA LYS A 113 6.95 20.11 -6.21
C LYS A 113 6.97 19.68 -4.75
N LEU A 114 5.82 19.27 -4.20
CA LEU A 114 5.74 18.74 -2.84
C LEU A 114 6.35 17.34 -2.76
N ASP A 115 6.09 16.50 -3.77
CA ASP A 115 6.60 15.14 -3.91
C ASP A 115 8.11 15.09 -4.23
N GLU A 116 8.61 16.06 -4.98
CA GLU A 116 10.04 16.20 -5.30
C GLU A 116 10.92 16.57 -4.09
N ASN A 117 10.35 17.03 -2.97
CA ASN A 117 11.10 17.34 -1.77
C ASN A 117 11.76 16.06 -1.20
N GLU A 118 13.08 15.92 -1.40
CA GLU A 118 13.88 14.75 -1.03
C GLU A 118 13.78 14.31 0.44
N VAL A 119 13.33 15.20 1.33
CA VAL A 119 13.10 14.90 2.74
C VAL A 119 11.89 13.98 2.98
N LEU A 120 10.98 13.87 1.99
CA LEU A 120 9.87 12.92 1.95
C LEU A 120 10.18 11.67 1.12
N LYS A 121 11.26 11.67 0.32
CA LYS A 121 11.70 10.49 -0.42
C LYS A 121 12.23 9.44 0.56
N ARG A 122 11.70 8.21 0.50
CA ARG A 122 12.35 7.05 1.10
C ARG A 122 13.72 6.84 0.44
N PRO A 123 14.75 6.40 1.19
CA PRO A 123 16.04 6.08 0.58
C PRO A 123 15.91 4.76 -0.19
N THR A 124 15.60 4.84 -1.48
CA THR A 124 15.93 3.87 -2.54
C THR A 124 15.37 4.38 -3.87
N ASP A 125 16.10 5.30 -4.50
CA ASP A 125 15.97 5.60 -5.93
C ASP A 125 17.39 5.54 -6.53
N GLU A 126 17.95 4.33 -6.62
CA GLU A 126 18.90 4.02 -7.67
C GLU A 126 18.32 2.84 -8.46
N PRO A 127 18.05 2.99 -9.78
CA PRO A 127 17.64 1.89 -10.61
C PRO A 127 18.83 0.94 -10.76
N THR A 128 18.87 -0.11 -9.94
CA THR A 128 19.78 -1.23 -10.15
C THR A 128 19.28 -2.00 -11.37
N ALA A 129 19.90 -1.71 -12.50
CA ALA A 129 19.71 -2.44 -13.74
C ALA A 129 20.26 -3.87 -13.61
N ALA A 130 19.37 -4.79 -13.24
CA ALA A 130 19.44 -6.21 -13.60
C ALA A 130 18.09 -6.56 -14.28
N PRO A 131 18.02 -7.55 -15.18
CA PRO A 131 16.78 -7.86 -15.91
C PRO A 131 15.73 -8.39 -14.94
N ALA A 132 14.95 -7.47 -14.35
CA ALA A 132 13.85 -7.78 -13.46
C ALA A 132 12.83 -8.60 -14.26
N GLY A 133 12.67 -9.87 -13.88
CA GLY A 133 11.86 -10.84 -14.61
C GLY A 133 10.45 -10.35 -14.94
N THR A 134 9.82 -10.97 -15.95
CA THR A 134 8.54 -10.54 -16.52
C THR A 134 7.44 -10.37 -15.46
N ILE A 135 6.80 -9.21 -15.46
CA ILE A 135 5.54 -8.95 -14.76
C ILE A 135 4.39 -9.17 -15.74
N VAL A 136 3.38 -9.92 -15.32
CA VAL A 136 2.13 -10.09 -16.06
C VAL A 136 1.03 -9.32 -15.33
N LEU A 137 0.26 -8.52 -16.05
CA LEU A 137 -0.84 -7.71 -15.53
C LEU A 137 -2.17 -8.13 -16.17
N ALA A 138 -3.21 -8.35 -15.36
CA ALA A 138 -4.59 -8.59 -15.79
C ALA A 138 -5.49 -7.46 -15.25
N GLU A 139 -6.06 -6.66 -16.16
CA GLU A 139 -6.92 -5.51 -15.83
C GLU A 139 -7.87 -5.29 -17.01
N ASP A 140 -9.19 -5.35 -16.78
CA ASP A 140 -10.18 -5.32 -17.85
C ASP A 140 -10.44 -3.90 -18.37
N VAL A 141 -10.24 -2.88 -17.53
CA VAL A 141 -10.41 -1.48 -17.93
C VAL A 141 -9.18 -1.03 -18.73
N PRO A 142 -9.30 -0.75 -20.05
CA PRO A 142 -8.14 -0.51 -20.92
C PRO A 142 -7.25 0.65 -20.49
N ASN A 143 -7.86 1.74 -19.99
CA ASN A 143 -7.13 2.91 -19.52
C ASN A 143 -6.34 2.63 -18.23
N GLU A 144 -6.93 1.92 -17.27
CA GLU A 144 -6.24 1.52 -16.04
C GLU A 144 -5.10 0.53 -16.34
N ARG A 145 -5.36 -0.42 -17.25
CA ARG A 145 -4.36 -1.39 -17.73
C ARG A 145 -3.14 -0.69 -18.34
N GLU A 146 -3.35 0.22 -19.29
CA GLU A 146 -2.25 0.89 -19.98
C GLU A 146 -1.49 1.84 -19.06
N MET A 147 -2.19 2.56 -18.18
CA MET A 147 -1.58 3.43 -17.18
C MET A 147 -0.66 2.64 -16.25
N LEU A 148 -1.14 1.53 -15.68
CA LEU A 148 -0.35 0.71 -14.76
C LEU A 148 0.81 -0.01 -15.49
N ALA A 149 0.56 -0.55 -16.69
CA ALA A 149 1.61 -1.17 -17.50
C ALA A 149 2.72 -0.17 -17.87
N SER A 150 2.35 1.05 -18.28
CA SER A 150 3.31 2.12 -18.59
C SER A 150 4.11 2.53 -17.36
N PHE A 151 3.47 2.68 -16.21
CA PHE A 151 4.14 2.97 -14.94
C PHE A 151 5.20 1.91 -14.59
N LEU A 152 4.86 0.63 -14.72
CA LEU A 152 5.80 -0.47 -14.47
C LEU A 152 6.97 -0.48 -15.46
N ARG A 153 6.70 -0.23 -16.74
CA ARG A 153 7.74 -0.13 -17.78
C ARG A 153 8.69 1.05 -17.52
N LEU A 154 8.16 2.20 -17.10
CA LEU A 154 8.97 3.37 -16.73
C LEU A 154 9.91 3.11 -15.55
N ARG A 155 9.52 2.24 -14.62
CA ARG A 155 10.36 1.79 -13.49
C ARG A 155 11.35 0.68 -13.87
N GLY A 156 11.43 0.32 -15.16
CA GLY A 156 12.41 -0.63 -15.69
C GLY A 156 11.96 -2.10 -15.70
N TYR A 157 10.72 -2.40 -15.31
CA TYR A 157 10.21 -3.77 -15.38
C TYR A 157 9.74 -4.13 -16.80
N HIS A 158 9.94 -5.38 -17.19
CA HIS A 158 9.30 -5.93 -18.38
C HIS A 158 7.85 -6.32 -18.06
N CYS A 159 6.89 -5.47 -18.43
CA CYS A 159 5.46 -5.70 -18.18
C CYS A 159 4.68 -6.08 -19.44
N VAL A 160 4.04 -7.25 -19.40
CA VAL A 160 3.04 -7.72 -20.38
C VAL A 160 1.66 -7.64 -19.75
N SER A 161 0.67 -7.13 -20.48
CA SER A 161 -0.66 -6.81 -19.94
C SER A 161 -1.79 -7.39 -20.78
N PHE A 162 -2.84 -7.87 -20.12
CA PHE A 162 -3.99 -8.56 -20.71
C PHE A 162 -5.30 -8.00 -20.15
N GLY A 163 -6.37 -8.11 -20.95
CA GLY A 163 -7.69 -7.56 -20.61
C GLY A 163 -8.61 -8.51 -19.86
N ASP A 164 -8.17 -9.74 -19.63
CA ASP A 164 -8.88 -10.71 -18.80
C ASP A 164 -7.94 -11.84 -18.35
N GLY A 165 -8.41 -12.63 -17.39
CA GLY A 165 -7.67 -13.75 -16.86
C GLY A 165 -7.49 -14.93 -17.82
N HIS A 166 -8.31 -15.06 -18.89
CA HIS A 166 -8.16 -16.15 -19.85
C HIS A 166 -6.95 -15.93 -20.74
N GLU A 167 -6.78 -14.70 -21.25
CA GLU A 167 -5.60 -14.27 -22.00
C GLU A 167 -4.31 -14.47 -21.19
N VAL A 168 -4.34 -14.20 -19.87
CA VAL A 168 -3.23 -14.50 -18.96
C VAL A 168 -2.91 -15.98 -18.93
N LEU A 169 -3.90 -16.84 -18.68
CA LEU A 169 -3.67 -18.29 -18.59
C LEU A 169 -3.18 -18.86 -19.91
N GLN A 170 -3.72 -18.39 -21.04
CA GLN A 170 -3.24 -18.76 -22.37
C GLN A 170 -1.77 -18.37 -22.55
N TYR A 171 -1.42 -17.11 -22.26
CA TYR A 171 -0.04 -16.62 -22.33
C TYR A 171 0.91 -17.47 -21.47
N LEU A 172 0.52 -17.80 -20.24
CA LEU A 172 1.32 -18.62 -19.34
C LEU A 172 1.49 -20.07 -19.83
N SER A 173 0.49 -20.60 -20.52
CA SER A 173 0.54 -21.95 -21.10
C SER A 173 1.43 -22.03 -22.35
N GLU A 174 1.44 -20.99 -23.18
CA GLU A 174 2.16 -20.93 -24.45
C GLU A 174 3.63 -20.53 -24.29
N ASN A 175 3.98 -19.84 -23.20
CA ASN A 175 5.34 -19.36 -22.95
C ASN A 175 6.05 -20.23 -21.92
N GLU A 176 7.32 -20.58 -22.16
CA GLU A 176 8.18 -21.32 -21.22
C GLU A 176 8.78 -20.45 -20.12
N ALA A 177 8.84 -19.13 -20.32
CA ALA A 177 9.30 -18.19 -19.30
C ALA A 177 8.28 -18.10 -18.15
N VAL A 178 8.73 -18.35 -16.92
CA VAL A 178 7.90 -18.20 -15.71
C VAL A 178 7.87 -16.73 -15.31
N PRO A 179 6.69 -16.09 -15.22
CA PRO A 179 6.61 -14.72 -14.76
C PRO A 179 7.02 -14.65 -13.30
N ARG A 180 7.59 -13.51 -12.96
CA ARG A 180 8.02 -13.22 -11.60
C ARG A 180 6.84 -12.87 -10.71
N VAL A 181 6.02 -11.96 -11.21
CA VAL A 181 4.83 -11.47 -10.54
C VAL A 181 3.69 -11.51 -11.55
N VAL A 182 2.52 -11.96 -11.11
CA VAL A 182 1.26 -11.78 -11.82
C VAL A 182 0.38 -10.89 -10.94
N ILE A 183 -0.03 -9.76 -11.48
CA ILE A 183 -0.96 -8.81 -10.87
C ILE A 183 -2.32 -9.04 -11.52
N VAL A 184 -3.34 -9.30 -10.70
CA VAL A 184 -4.70 -9.64 -11.17
C VAL A 184 -5.70 -8.72 -10.51
N ASP A 185 -6.48 -7.96 -11.29
CA ASP A 185 -7.70 -7.34 -10.79
C ASP A 185 -8.73 -8.43 -10.46
N MET A 186 -9.29 -8.39 -9.27
CA MET A 186 -10.31 -9.32 -8.83
C MET A 186 -11.68 -9.03 -9.45
N ASN A 187 -11.91 -7.81 -9.95
CA ASN A 187 -13.22 -7.38 -10.40
C ASN A 187 -13.36 -7.37 -11.94
N MET A 188 -13.02 -8.48 -12.60
CA MET A 188 -13.12 -8.63 -14.05
C MET A 188 -14.41 -9.37 -14.47
N PRO A 189 -15.22 -8.83 -15.40
CA PRO A 189 -16.53 -9.39 -15.78
C PRO A 189 -16.47 -10.60 -16.73
N ARG A 190 -15.37 -10.82 -17.45
CA ARG A 190 -15.24 -11.90 -18.47
C ARG A 190 -14.55 -13.17 -17.95
N CYS A 191 -13.60 -13.03 -17.02
CA CYS A 191 -12.93 -14.14 -16.35
C CYS A 191 -12.60 -13.69 -14.93
N ASP A 192 -13.16 -14.40 -13.95
CA ASP A 192 -13.13 -14.03 -12.54
C ASP A 192 -11.70 -14.14 -11.97
N GLY A 193 -11.12 -13.03 -11.48
CA GLY A 193 -9.75 -12.99 -10.95
C GLY A 193 -9.40 -14.11 -9.95
N PRO A 194 -10.31 -14.51 -9.04
CA PRO A 194 -10.16 -15.70 -8.20
C PRO A 194 -9.93 -17.01 -8.94
N THR A 195 -10.58 -17.21 -10.08
CA THR A 195 -10.38 -18.40 -10.92
C THR A 195 -8.98 -18.40 -11.51
N THR A 196 -8.53 -17.26 -12.04
CA THR A 196 -7.16 -17.10 -12.54
C THR A 196 -6.12 -17.41 -11.47
N VAL A 197 -6.31 -16.93 -10.25
CA VAL A 197 -5.40 -17.24 -9.12
C VAL A 197 -5.34 -18.74 -8.84
N ARG A 198 -6.49 -19.41 -8.78
CA ARG A 198 -6.57 -20.86 -8.50
C ARG A 198 -5.88 -21.69 -9.59
N GLU A 199 -6.10 -21.36 -10.85
CA GLU A 199 -5.47 -22.03 -11.99
C GLU A 199 -3.95 -21.82 -12.04
N ILE A 200 -3.46 -20.63 -11.67
CA ILE A 200 -2.00 -20.42 -11.57
C ILE A 200 -1.44 -21.25 -10.40
N ARG A 201 -2.15 -21.35 -9.28
CA ARG A 201 -1.70 -22.13 -8.11
C ARG A 201 -1.81 -23.63 -8.25
N SER A 202 -2.70 -24.16 -9.08
CA SER A 202 -2.77 -25.60 -9.36
C SER A 202 -1.57 -26.10 -10.19
N ASN A 203 -0.85 -25.19 -10.85
CA ASN A 203 0.30 -25.53 -11.68
C ASN A 203 1.61 -25.34 -10.90
N GLU A 204 2.29 -26.45 -10.61
CA GLU A 204 3.56 -26.47 -9.86
C GLU A 204 4.65 -25.58 -10.50
N ARG A 205 4.61 -25.41 -11.82
CA ARG A 205 5.54 -24.53 -12.56
C ARG A 205 5.53 -23.09 -12.06
N PHE A 206 4.38 -22.61 -11.55
CA PHE A 206 4.21 -21.24 -11.05
C PHE A 206 4.26 -21.16 -9.52
N GLY A 207 4.75 -22.19 -8.83
CA GLY A 207 4.84 -22.21 -7.36
C GLY A 207 5.71 -21.09 -6.76
N ASN A 208 6.67 -20.57 -7.54
CA ASN A 208 7.53 -19.45 -7.14
C ASN A 208 7.04 -18.08 -7.63
N THR A 209 6.07 -18.05 -8.56
CA THR A 209 5.48 -16.81 -9.05
C THR A 209 4.71 -16.11 -7.94
N GLN A 210 4.95 -14.81 -7.74
CA GLN A 210 4.17 -14.02 -6.79
C GLN A 210 2.83 -13.61 -7.42
N LEU A 211 1.72 -13.83 -6.69
CA LEU A 211 0.38 -13.44 -7.12
C LEU A 211 -0.11 -12.25 -6.30
N PHE A 212 -0.30 -11.12 -6.96
CA PHE A 212 -0.78 -9.89 -6.34
C PHE A 212 -2.22 -9.64 -6.79
N ALA A 213 -3.11 -9.48 -5.82
CA ALA A 213 -4.50 -9.13 -6.07
C ALA A 213 -4.69 -7.62 -5.99
N VAL A 214 -5.45 -7.05 -6.92
CA VAL A 214 -5.95 -5.67 -6.82
C VAL A 214 -7.46 -5.75 -6.73
N SER A 215 -8.07 -5.07 -5.75
CA SER A 215 -9.54 -5.12 -5.57
C SER A 215 -10.06 -3.98 -4.71
N GLY A 216 -11.31 -3.57 -4.91
CA GLY A 216 -12.04 -2.69 -3.98
C GLY A 216 -12.63 -3.39 -2.74
N MET A 217 -12.65 -4.74 -2.71
CA MET A 217 -13.20 -5.54 -1.60
C MET A 217 -12.09 -6.32 -0.88
N SER A 218 -12.45 -7.03 0.20
CA SER A 218 -11.48 -7.81 0.99
C SER A 218 -11.26 -9.24 0.42
N PRO A 219 -10.10 -9.89 0.69
CA PRO A 219 -9.83 -11.25 0.22
C PRO A 219 -10.89 -12.29 0.65
N ALA A 220 -11.47 -12.10 1.83
CA ALA A 220 -12.45 -13.02 2.41
C ALA A 220 -13.74 -13.09 1.58
N GLU A 221 -14.12 -11.99 0.93
CA GLU A 221 -15.34 -11.91 0.11
C GLU A 221 -15.23 -12.73 -1.18
N TYR A 222 -14.00 -12.96 -1.67
CA TYR A 222 -13.74 -13.76 -2.87
C TYR A 222 -13.40 -15.24 -2.56
N GLY A 223 -13.40 -15.63 -1.28
CA GLY A 223 -13.03 -16.99 -0.87
C GLY A 223 -11.60 -17.35 -1.27
N LEU A 224 -10.70 -16.37 -1.28
CA LEU A 224 -9.27 -16.56 -1.55
C LEU A 224 -8.48 -16.49 -0.23
N GLY A 225 -7.58 -17.45 -0.04
CA GLY A 225 -6.60 -17.37 1.04
C GLY A 225 -5.48 -16.38 0.72
N THR A 226 -4.96 -15.71 1.74
CA THR A 226 -3.70 -14.96 1.64
C THR A 226 -2.51 -15.89 1.90
N GLY A 227 -1.49 -15.86 1.03
CA GLY A 227 -0.27 -16.67 1.10
C GLY A 227 -0.10 -17.61 -0.09
N ARG A 228 0.80 -18.60 0.05
CA ARG A 228 1.22 -19.49 -1.05
C ARG A 228 0.10 -20.32 -1.70
N GLY A 229 -1.02 -20.55 -0.99
CA GLY A 229 -2.18 -21.27 -1.51
C GLY A 229 -3.21 -20.39 -2.23
N GLY A 230 -2.96 -19.08 -2.31
CA GLY A 230 -3.82 -18.11 -2.98
C GLY A 230 -2.99 -16.90 -3.43
N VAL A 231 -3.31 -15.72 -2.90
CA VAL A 231 -2.63 -14.47 -3.28
C VAL A 231 -1.58 -14.07 -2.24
N ASP A 232 -0.36 -13.77 -2.67
CA ASP A 232 0.75 -13.41 -1.78
C ASP A 232 0.58 -12.00 -1.18
N ARG A 233 -0.04 -11.10 -1.94
CA ARG A 233 -0.34 -9.73 -1.53
C ARG A 233 -1.71 -9.29 -2.05
N TRP A 234 -2.35 -8.42 -1.29
CA TRP A 234 -3.61 -7.79 -1.63
C TRP A 234 -3.44 -6.27 -1.61
N PHE A 235 -3.89 -5.61 -2.66
CA PHE A 235 -3.83 -4.17 -2.81
C PHE A 235 -5.25 -3.62 -2.97
N PRO A 236 -5.70 -2.75 -2.05
CA PRO A 236 -7.00 -2.11 -2.18
C PRO A 236 -6.99 -1.12 -3.36
N LYS A 237 -8.10 -1.01 -4.09
CA LYS A 237 -8.38 0.14 -4.96
C LYS A 237 -8.91 1.29 -4.07
N PRO A 238 -8.41 2.55 -4.21
CA PRO A 238 -7.42 2.99 -5.18
C PRO A 238 -6.00 2.49 -4.87
N LEU A 239 -5.33 1.98 -5.90
CA LEU A 239 -4.01 1.36 -5.79
C LEU A 239 -2.96 2.40 -5.39
N ASN A 240 -2.21 2.14 -4.32
CA ASN A 240 -1.06 2.96 -3.95
C ASN A 240 0.20 2.48 -4.71
N PRO A 241 0.74 3.27 -5.66
CA PRO A 241 1.86 2.83 -6.49
C PRO A 241 3.14 2.56 -5.70
N ALA A 242 3.40 3.31 -4.63
CA ALA A 242 4.60 3.12 -3.80
C ALA A 242 4.58 1.77 -3.09
N LEU A 243 3.42 1.37 -2.54
CA LEU A 243 3.28 0.05 -1.90
C LEU A 243 3.38 -1.10 -2.90
N LEU A 244 2.89 -0.91 -4.12
CA LEU A 244 3.04 -1.90 -5.18
C LEU A 244 4.53 -2.06 -5.57
N LEU A 245 5.25 -0.96 -5.76
CA LEU A 245 6.67 -0.99 -6.10
C LEU A 245 7.50 -1.66 -5.01
N ASP A 246 7.32 -1.29 -3.74
CA ASP A 246 8.01 -1.94 -2.62
C ASP A 246 7.81 -3.47 -2.65
N ALA A 247 6.58 -3.92 -2.93
CA ALA A 247 6.27 -5.34 -3.00
C ALA A 247 6.85 -6.02 -4.25
N LEU A 248 6.92 -5.31 -5.38
CA LEU A 248 7.54 -5.79 -6.60
C LEU A 248 9.05 -5.91 -6.44
N ASP A 249 9.71 -4.92 -5.84
CA ASP A 249 11.15 -4.95 -5.54
C ASP A 249 11.49 -6.11 -4.61
N MET A 250 10.72 -6.28 -3.52
CA MET A 250 10.87 -7.45 -2.64
C MET A 250 10.66 -8.78 -3.39
N ALA A 251 9.69 -8.83 -4.31
CA ALA A 251 9.47 -10.02 -5.13
C ALA A 251 10.64 -10.25 -6.10
N VAL A 252 11.24 -9.19 -6.65
CA VAL A 252 12.38 -9.15 -7.58
C VAL A 252 13.71 -9.52 -6.93
N GLU A 253 13.92 -9.15 -5.68
CA GLU A 253 15.14 -9.52 -4.95
C GLU A 253 15.11 -10.99 -4.46
N ARG A 254 13.93 -11.50 -4.08
CA ARG A 254 13.81 -12.82 -3.41
C ARG A 254 14.22 -14.05 -4.25
N SER A 255 14.36 -13.93 -5.57
CA SER A 255 14.90 -15.03 -6.39
C SER A 255 16.40 -14.94 -6.60
N GLU A 256 17.01 -13.76 -6.47
CA GLU A 256 18.45 -13.63 -6.65
C GLU A 256 19.19 -14.35 -5.50
N TRP A 257 18.51 -14.54 -4.37
CA TRP A 257 19.03 -15.19 -3.16
C TRP A 257 18.77 -16.71 -3.03
N MET A 258 18.22 -17.41 -4.03
CA MET A 258 18.13 -18.88 -3.97
C MET A 258 19.20 -19.52 -4.87
N PRO A 259 20.43 -19.79 -4.35
CA PRO A 259 21.38 -20.62 -5.07
C PRO A 259 20.81 -22.04 -5.15
N THR A 260 20.81 -22.58 -6.37
CA THR A 260 20.55 -23.99 -6.70
C THR A 260 21.47 -24.93 -5.93
#